data_AF-A0A962TB39-F1
#
_entry.id   AF-A0A962TB39-F1
#
_cell.length_a   1.000
_cell.length_b   1.000
_cell.length_c   1.000
_cell.angle_alpha   90.00
_cell.angle_beta   90.00
_cell.angle_gamma   90.00
#
_symmetry.space_group_name_H-M   'P 1'
#
loop_
_entity.id
_entity.type
_entity.pdbx_description
1 polymer ?
#
loop_
_entity_poly.entity_id
_entity_poly.type
_entity_poly.pdbx_seq_one_letter_code
_entity_poly.pdbx_strand_id
1 'polypeptide(L)'
;MSGRIENDEEEPTIRFGNEWIPARDAWKKMETATVVVEAIERFNDNFPHLSSPNTRDVVPLVRQRLKNIQLKIPSRVEGPDFPGEAAKLLETLPPEDVIDALAEKHGLEIDLMQLVQMVGEAAYMHALAREAVEFQLNLISPDQTAQLWNDARRPAPGGGLWTAQKVHALLEKQASAATN
;
A
#
# COMPACT_ATOMS: atom_id res chain seq x y z
N MET A 1 -35.22 -6.99 13.17
CA MET A 1 -33.85 -6.58 13.55
C MET A 1 -32.89 -7.30 12.61
N SER A 2 -32.37 -6.59 11.61
CA SER A 2 -31.16 -6.95 10.87
C SER A 2 -30.64 -5.64 10.28
N GLY A 3 -29.69 -5.03 10.99
CA GLY A 3 -28.94 -3.90 10.49
C GLY A 3 -28.01 -4.38 9.38
N ARG A 4 -28.09 -3.73 8.22
CA ARG A 4 -27.03 -3.76 7.21
C ARG A 4 -25.77 -3.22 7.85
N ILE A 5 -24.69 -3.97 7.80
CA ILE A 5 -23.34 -3.42 7.99
C ILE A 5 -23.03 -2.74 6.66
N GLU A 6 -23.25 -1.43 6.61
CA GLU A 6 -22.69 -0.58 5.56
C GLU A 6 -21.18 -0.55 5.79
N ASN A 7 -20.44 -1.17 4.87
CA ASN A 7 -19.00 -1.06 4.79
C ASN A 7 -18.73 0.33 4.18
N ASP A 8 -18.74 1.36 5.03
CA ASP A 8 -18.34 2.70 4.63
C ASP A 8 -16.83 2.67 4.35
N GLU A 9 -16.48 2.55 3.06
CA GLU A 9 -15.22 3.08 2.57
C GLU A 9 -15.21 4.56 2.94
N GLU A 10 -14.57 4.93 4.05
CA GLU A 10 -14.52 6.32 4.54
C GLU A 10 -13.86 7.20 3.48
N GLU A 11 -14.68 7.79 2.61
CA GLU A 11 -14.24 8.71 1.58
C GLU A 11 -13.55 9.92 2.23
N PRO A 12 -12.45 10.44 1.65
CA PRO A 12 -11.78 11.61 2.21
C PRO A 12 -12.76 12.76 2.33
N THR A 13 -12.71 13.51 3.43
CA THR A 13 -13.65 14.62 3.67
C THR A 13 -12.90 15.95 3.81
N ILE A 14 -13.58 17.02 3.39
CA ILE A 14 -13.07 18.39 3.43
C ILE A 14 -13.98 19.21 4.32
N ARG A 15 -13.39 20.02 5.21
CA ARG A 15 -14.15 20.98 6.01
C ARG A 15 -14.52 22.17 5.15
N PHE A 16 -15.80 22.26 4.80
CA PHE A 16 -16.35 23.38 4.04
C PHE A 16 -17.28 24.19 4.97
N GLY A 17 -16.79 25.31 5.49
CA GLY A 17 -17.50 26.05 6.54
C GLY A 17 -17.53 25.27 7.86
N ASN A 18 -18.74 24.98 8.36
CA ASN A 18 -18.93 24.22 9.61
C ASN A 18 -19.23 22.73 9.38
N GLU A 19 -19.26 22.27 8.14
CA GLU A 19 -19.65 20.91 7.78
C GLU A 19 -18.46 20.14 7.18
N TRP A 20 -18.41 18.84 7.46
CA TRP A 20 -17.51 17.90 6.79
C TRP A 20 -18.28 17.25 5.65
N ILE A 21 -17.78 17.40 4.44
CA ILE A 21 -18.39 16.84 3.23
C ILE A 21 -17.39 15.98 2.47
N PRO A 22 -17.82 14.96 1.70
CA PRO A 22 -16.92 14.16 0.88
C PRO A 22 -16.08 15.04 -0.06
N ALA A 23 -14.81 14.70 -0.21
CA ALA A 23 -13.83 15.50 -0.93
C ALA A 23 -14.27 15.68 -2.38
N ARG A 24 -14.78 14.63 -3.04
CA ARG A 24 -15.33 14.73 -4.40
C ARG A 24 -16.41 15.81 -4.54
N ASP A 25 -17.29 15.92 -3.56
CA ASP A 25 -18.40 16.87 -3.55
C ASP A 25 -17.89 18.27 -3.21
N ALA A 26 -16.90 18.36 -2.32
CA ALA A 26 -16.20 19.60 -2.01
C ALA A 26 -15.43 20.14 -3.23
N TRP A 27 -14.72 19.29 -3.98
CA TRP A 27 -13.99 19.67 -5.19
C TRP A 27 -14.91 20.25 -6.24
N LYS A 28 -16.05 19.61 -6.51
CA LYS A 28 -17.08 20.13 -7.43
C LYS A 28 -17.64 21.48 -6.98
N LYS A 29 -17.86 21.66 -5.68
CA LYS A 29 -18.30 22.95 -5.09
C LYS A 29 -17.22 24.02 -5.19
N MET A 30 -15.94 23.67 -5.00
CA MET A 30 -14.81 24.58 -5.14
C MET A 30 -14.60 25.03 -6.59
N GLU A 31 -14.67 24.11 -7.56
CA GLU A 31 -14.61 24.46 -8.98
C GLU A 31 -15.72 25.45 -9.35
N THR A 32 -16.95 25.18 -8.91
CA THR A 32 -18.09 26.08 -9.13
C THR A 32 -17.84 27.46 -8.47
N ALA A 33 -17.32 27.48 -7.24
CA ALA A 33 -17.01 28.72 -6.53
C ALA A 33 -15.90 29.52 -7.23
N THR A 34 -14.86 28.88 -7.74
CA THR A 34 -13.79 29.52 -8.51
C THR A 34 -14.33 30.18 -9.77
N VAL A 35 -15.14 29.46 -10.56
CA VAL A 35 -15.78 30.01 -11.78
C VAL A 35 -16.66 31.23 -11.46
N VAL A 36 -17.42 31.17 -10.36
CA VAL A 36 -18.28 32.29 -9.92
C VAL A 36 -17.42 33.49 -9.46
N VAL A 37 -16.32 33.25 -8.73
CA VAL A 37 -15.42 34.32 -8.30
C VAL A 37 -14.75 34.99 -9.50
N GLU A 38 -14.29 34.23 -10.48
CA GLU A 38 -13.71 34.76 -11.72
C GLU A 38 -14.72 35.58 -12.51
N ALA A 39 -15.99 35.14 -12.56
CA ALA A 39 -17.07 35.90 -13.21
C ALA A 39 -17.37 37.23 -12.48
N ILE A 40 -17.36 37.23 -11.14
CA ILE A 40 -17.56 38.43 -10.33
C ILE A 40 -16.37 39.39 -10.44
N GLU A 41 -15.13 38.88 -10.45
CA GLU A 41 -13.92 39.68 -10.66
C GLU A 41 -13.96 40.34 -12.04
N ARG A 42 -14.27 39.58 -13.09
CA ARG A 42 -14.42 40.10 -14.45
C ARG A 42 -15.56 41.12 -14.57
N PHE A 43 -16.65 40.94 -13.85
CA PHE A 43 -17.74 41.92 -13.78
C PHE A 43 -17.29 43.20 -13.08
N ASN A 44 -16.58 43.08 -11.95
CA ASN A 44 -16.08 44.22 -11.19
C ASN A 44 -15.09 45.07 -11.99
N ASP A 45 -14.23 44.42 -12.79
CA ASP A 45 -13.23 45.07 -13.63
C ASP A 45 -13.85 45.75 -14.86
N ASN A 46 -14.83 45.09 -15.51
CA ASN A 46 -15.45 45.61 -16.73
C ASN A 46 -16.56 46.65 -16.48
N PHE A 47 -17.24 46.57 -15.33
CA PHE A 47 -18.36 47.44 -14.97
C PHE A 47 -18.17 48.07 -13.57
N PRO A 48 -17.10 48.86 -13.36
CA PRO A 48 -16.76 49.38 -12.05
C PRO A 48 -17.83 50.35 -11.50
N HIS A 49 -18.58 51.04 -12.37
CA HIS A 49 -19.67 51.93 -11.99
C HIS A 49 -20.95 51.21 -11.53
N LEU A 50 -21.09 49.91 -11.84
CA LEU A 50 -22.20 49.04 -11.40
C LEU A 50 -21.81 48.12 -10.24
N SER A 51 -20.54 48.15 -9.84
CA SER A 51 -19.99 47.31 -8.78
C SER A 51 -20.23 47.95 -7.42
N SER A 52 -21.05 47.30 -6.60
CA SER A 52 -21.29 47.74 -5.22
C SER A 52 -20.10 47.39 -4.32
N PRO A 53 -19.90 48.08 -3.17
CA PRO A 53 -18.88 47.71 -2.18
C PRO A 53 -18.98 46.23 -1.77
N ASN A 54 -20.19 45.72 -1.56
CA ASN A 54 -20.43 44.32 -1.22
C ASN A 54 -19.93 43.35 -2.31
N THR A 55 -20.07 43.72 -3.59
CA THR A 55 -19.64 42.86 -4.72
C THR A 55 -18.12 42.85 -4.88
N ARG A 56 -17.45 43.94 -4.48
CA ARG A 56 -15.98 44.05 -4.51
C ARG A 56 -15.32 43.26 -3.37
N ASP A 57 -15.96 43.20 -2.22
CA ASP A 57 -15.42 42.52 -1.03
C ASP A 57 -15.59 40.99 -1.07
N VAL A 58 -16.48 40.48 -1.93
CA VAL A 58 -16.73 39.02 -2.08
C VAL A 58 -15.51 38.29 -2.64
N VAL A 59 -14.80 38.86 -3.62
CA VAL A 59 -13.63 38.25 -4.26
C VAL A 59 -12.50 37.97 -3.26
N PRO A 60 -12.00 38.95 -2.47
CA PRO A 60 -10.95 38.70 -1.49
C PRO A 60 -11.44 37.77 -0.36
N LEU A 61 -12.70 37.86 0.06
CA LEU A 61 -13.26 37.00 1.12
C LEU A 61 -13.31 35.52 0.71
N VAL A 62 -13.76 35.21 -0.50
CA VAL A 62 -13.81 33.82 -0.99
C VAL A 62 -12.40 33.27 -1.19
N ARG A 63 -11.47 34.06 -1.75
CA ARG A 63 -10.05 33.65 -1.87
C ARG A 63 -9.42 33.34 -0.52
N GLN A 64 -9.71 34.13 0.52
CA GLN A 64 -9.23 33.86 1.88
C GLN A 64 -9.84 32.56 2.44
N ARG A 65 -11.13 32.29 2.18
CA ARG A 65 -11.78 31.05 2.62
C ARG A 65 -11.25 29.80 1.92
N LEU A 66 -10.97 29.88 0.62
CA LEU A 66 -10.35 28.77 -0.13
C LEU A 66 -8.95 28.41 0.41
N LYS A 67 -8.19 29.40 0.89
CA LYS A 67 -6.87 29.18 1.51
C LYS A 67 -6.94 28.50 2.89
N ASN A 68 -8.08 28.56 3.58
CA ASN A 68 -8.25 28.06 4.95
C ASN A 68 -8.89 26.65 5.00
N ILE A 69 -8.96 25.95 3.87
CA ILE A 69 -9.59 24.64 3.79
C ILE A 69 -8.76 23.61 4.58
N GLN A 70 -9.41 22.90 5.49
CA GLN A 70 -8.84 21.78 6.24
C GLN A 70 -9.22 20.47 5.56
N LEU A 71 -8.21 19.75 5.08
CA LEU A 71 -8.34 18.44 4.48
C LEU A 71 -8.22 17.37 5.58
N LYS A 72 -9.24 16.55 5.78
CA LYS A 72 -9.14 15.34 6.59
C LYS A 72 -9.02 14.17 5.64
N ILE A 73 -7.77 13.79 5.36
CA ILE A 73 -7.47 12.47 4.81
C ILE A 73 -7.80 11.50 5.94
N PRO A 74 -8.60 10.44 5.71
CA PRO A 74 -8.72 9.37 6.67
C PRO A 74 -7.29 8.92 6.94
N SER A 75 -6.84 8.99 8.19
CA SER A 75 -5.63 8.28 8.58
C SER A 75 -5.79 6.89 8.01
N ARG A 76 -4.86 6.44 7.17
CA ARG A 76 -4.83 5.05 6.72
C ARG A 76 -5.03 4.25 8.00
N VAL A 77 -6.21 3.63 8.17
CA VAL A 77 -6.41 2.75 9.31
C VAL A 77 -5.29 1.75 9.14
N GLU A 78 -4.41 1.66 10.14
CA GLU A 78 -3.44 0.58 10.23
C GLU A 78 -4.28 -0.70 10.25
N GLY A 79 -4.58 -1.23 9.06
CA GLY A 79 -4.88 -2.64 8.92
C GLY A 79 -3.69 -3.42 9.48
N PRO A 80 -3.88 -4.70 9.83
CA PRO A 80 -2.76 -5.53 10.25
C PRO A 80 -1.62 -5.35 9.25
N ASP A 81 -0.40 -5.12 9.75
CA ASP A 81 0.80 -5.04 8.92
C ASP A 81 1.12 -6.44 8.39
N PHE A 82 0.35 -6.88 7.40
CA PHE A 82 0.51 -8.20 6.77
C PHE A 82 1.92 -8.38 6.20
N PRO A 83 2.55 -7.37 5.55
CA PRO A 83 3.94 -7.48 5.14
C PRO A 83 4.91 -7.71 6.32
N GLY A 84 4.79 -6.92 7.40
CA GLY A 84 5.66 -7.06 8.56
C GLY A 84 5.43 -8.36 9.34
N GLU A 85 4.18 -8.84 9.41
CA GLU A 85 3.85 -10.11 10.04
C GLU A 85 4.31 -11.29 9.19
N ALA A 86 4.06 -11.28 7.88
CA ALA A 86 4.52 -12.31 6.96
C ALA A 86 6.05 -12.39 6.95
N ALA A 87 6.75 -11.25 6.99
CA ALA A 87 8.21 -11.22 7.09
C ALA A 87 8.71 -11.88 8.39
N LYS A 88 8.07 -11.60 9.53
CA LYS A 88 8.40 -12.24 10.82
C LYS A 88 8.14 -13.74 10.80
N LEU A 89 7.04 -14.18 10.20
CA LEU A 89 6.73 -15.61 10.09
C LEU A 89 7.75 -16.33 9.20
N LEU A 90 8.22 -15.69 8.11
CA LEU A 90 9.29 -16.23 7.25
C LEU A 90 10.65 -16.38 7.96
N GLU A 91 10.86 -15.75 9.12
CA GLU A 91 12.07 -15.96 9.91
C GLU A 91 12.14 -17.36 10.53
N THR A 92 11.00 -18.03 10.70
CA THR A 92 10.91 -19.32 11.41
C THR A 92 10.19 -20.41 10.63
N LEU A 93 9.35 -20.06 9.67
CA LEU A 93 8.52 -20.99 8.90
C LEU A 93 8.91 -21.03 7.42
N PRO A 94 8.66 -22.16 6.72
CA PRO A 94 8.74 -22.19 5.26
C PRO A 94 7.62 -21.37 4.62
N PRO A 95 7.80 -20.88 3.37
CA PRO A 95 6.85 -19.99 2.70
C PRO A 95 5.41 -20.51 2.64
N GLU A 96 5.23 -21.82 2.48
CA GLU A 96 3.91 -22.46 2.41
C GLU A 96 3.18 -22.38 3.76
N ASP A 97 3.87 -22.69 4.86
CA ASP A 97 3.30 -22.60 6.20
C ASP A 97 2.97 -21.15 6.59
N VAL A 98 3.70 -20.16 6.04
CA VAL A 98 3.35 -18.74 6.23
C VAL A 98 2.05 -18.39 5.53
N ILE A 99 1.81 -18.91 4.31
CA ILE A 99 0.55 -18.71 3.60
C ILE A 99 -0.60 -19.31 4.40
N ASP A 100 -0.42 -20.54 4.88
CA ASP A 100 -1.44 -21.23 5.69
C ASP A 100 -1.73 -20.46 6.99
N ALA A 101 -0.70 -19.95 7.67
CA ALA A 101 -0.86 -19.15 8.88
C ALA A 101 -1.60 -17.82 8.63
N LEU A 102 -1.32 -17.15 7.51
CA LEU A 102 -2.01 -15.92 7.14
C LEU A 102 -3.46 -16.18 6.74
N ALA A 103 -3.73 -17.28 6.05
CA ALA A 103 -5.09 -17.71 5.72
C ALA A 103 -5.90 -18.05 6.98
N GLU A 104 -5.33 -18.81 7.91
CA GLU A 104 -6.01 -19.22 9.14
C GLU A 104 -6.27 -18.03 10.08
N LYS A 105 -5.26 -17.20 10.31
CA LYS A 105 -5.33 -16.13 11.31
C LYS A 105 -6.10 -14.90 10.81
N HIS A 106 -6.02 -14.62 9.52
CA HIS A 106 -6.50 -13.36 8.94
C HIS A 106 -7.45 -13.54 7.75
N GLY A 107 -7.72 -14.77 7.32
CA GLY A 107 -8.54 -15.03 6.14
C GLY A 107 -7.88 -14.60 4.84
N LEU A 108 -6.55 -14.43 4.83
CA LEU A 108 -5.81 -13.90 3.68
C LEU A 108 -5.41 -15.05 2.73
N GLU A 109 -6.20 -15.25 1.68
CA GLU A 109 -5.89 -16.22 0.62
C GLU A 109 -4.91 -15.62 -0.38
N ILE A 110 -3.64 -15.99 -0.26
CA ILE A 110 -2.56 -15.56 -1.16
C ILE A 110 -1.75 -16.75 -1.66
N ASP A 111 -1.17 -16.62 -2.84
CA ASP A 111 -0.20 -17.59 -3.37
C ASP A 111 1.26 -17.20 -3.06
N LEU A 112 2.20 -18.08 -3.41
CA LEU A 112 3.64 -17.86 -3.20
C LEU A 112 4.14 -16.59 -3.89
N MET A 113 3.63 -16.24 -5.07
CA MET A 113 4.06 -15.03 -5.77
C MET A 113 3.58 -13.77 -5.06
N GLN A 114 2.34 -13.78 -4.56
CA GLN A 114 1.78 -12.70 -3.76
C GLN A 114 2.51 -12.55 -2.43
N LEU A 115 2.90 -13.65 -1.77
CA LEU A 115 3.75 -13.61 -0.58
C LEU A 115 5.10 -12.96 -0.88
N VAL A 116 5.78 -13.36 -1.97
CA VAL A 116 7.07 -12.77 -2.37
C VAL A 116 6.94 -11.28 -2.70
N GLN A 117 5.86 -10.86 -3.37
CA GLN A 117 5.59 -9.45 -3.64
C GLN A 117 5.33 -8.66 -2.36
N MET A 118 4.70 -9.28 -1.36
CA MET A 118 4.36 -8.66 -0.09
C MET A 118 5.58 -8.44 0.81
N VAL A 119 6.43 -9.48 0.96
CA VAL A 119 7.61 -9.43 1.85
C VAL A 119 8.89 -8.96 1.16
N GLY A 120 8.89 -8.97 -0.18
CA GLY A 120 10.05 -8.71 -1.01
C GLY A 120 10.92 -9.95 -1.25
N GLU A 121 11.60 -9.97 -2.40
CA GLU A 121 12.48 -11.07 -2.82
C GLU A 121 13.60 -11.34 -1.81
N ALA A 122 14.16 -10.31 -1.18
CA ALA A 122 15.25 -10.47 -0.22
C ALA A 122 14.85 -11.30 1.01
N ALA A 123 13.67 -11.04 1.60
CA ALA A 123 13.17 -11.77 2.76
C ALA A 123 12.86 -13.23 2.41
N TYR A 124 12.23 -13.45 1.25
CA TYR A 124 11.95 -14.78 0.73
C TYR A 124 13.24 -15.59 0.49
N MET A 125 14.22 -15.00 -0.19
CA MET A 125 15.50 -15.66 -0.47
C MET A 125 16.27 -15.96 0.81
N HIS A 126 16.18 -15.11 1.84
CA HIS A 126 16.79 -15.36 3.13
C HIS A 126 16.16 -16.58 3.83
N ALA A 127 14.82 -16.70 3.80
CA ALA A 127 14.12 -17.88 4.35
C ALA A 127 14.54 -19.17 3.64
N LEU A 128 14.65 -19.14 2.31
CA LEU A 128 15.13 -20.29 1.54
C LEU A 128 16.60 -20.62 1.80
N ALA A 129 17.45 -19.62 2.03
CA ALA A 129 18.85 -19.84 2.34
C ALA A 129 19.00 -20.59 3.68
N ARG A 130 18.26 -20.17 4.71
CA ARG A 130 18.18 -20.89 6.00
C ARG A 130 17.74 -22.34 5.81
N GLU A 131 16.66 -22.58 5.08
CA GLU A 131 16.17 -23.94 4.82
C GLU A 131 17.20 -24.78 4.04
N ALA A 132 17.90 -24.19 3.06
CA ALA A 132 18.97 -24.89 2.33
C ALA A 132 20.15 -25.26 3.24
N VAL A 133 20.50 -24.43 4.23
CA VAL A 133 21.51 -24.77 5.24
C VAL A 133 21.03 -25.96 6.08
N GLU A 134 19.78 -25.97 6.52
CA GLU A 134 19.20 -27.10 7.25
C GLU A 134 19.20 -28.38 6.42
N PHE A 135 18.87 -28.30 5.13
CA PHE A 135 18.95 -29.42 4.19
C PHE A 135 20.39 -29.92 4.03
N GLN A 136 21.38 -29.03 3.95
CA GLN A 136 22.78 -29.41 3.88
C GLN A 136 23.25 -30.14 5.15
N LEU A 137 22.81 -29.69 6.33
CA LEU A 137 23.06 -30.39 7.60
C LEU A 137 22.44 -31.79 7.63
N ASN A 138 21.32 -31.98 6.93
CA ASN A 138 20.65 -33.27 6.75
C ASN A 138 21.14 -34.06 5.52
N LEU A 139 22.28 -33.70 4.95
CA LEU A 139 22.92 -34.38 3.80
C LEU A 139 22.07 -34.38 2.51
N ILE A 140 21.14 -33.44 2.37
CA ILE A 140 20.40 -33.20 1.14
C ILE A 140 21.28 -32.35 0.22
N SER A 141 21.59 -32.88 -0.96
CA SER A 141 22.45 -32.20 -1.93
C SER A 141 21.75 -30.99 -2.56
N PRO A 142 22.49 -29.99 -3.08
CA PRO A 142 21.91 -28.83 -3.77
C PRO A 142 21.02 -29.18 -4.96
N ASP A 143 21.31 -30.26 -5.69
CA ASP A 143 20.44 -30.78 -6.75
C ASP A 143 19.10 -31.30 -6.19
N GLN A 144 19.15 -32.03 -5.08
CA GLN A 144 17.94 -32.52 -4.40
C GLN A 144 17.12 -31.37 -3.82
N THR A 145 17.77 -30.38 -3.20
CA THR A 145 17.10 -29.15 -2.72
C THR A 145 16.41 -28.42 -3.86
N ALA A 146 17.08 -28.24 -5.01
CA ALA A 146 16.49 -27.62 -6.18
C ALA A 146 15.26 -28.38 -6.67
N GLN A 147 15.33 -29.72 -6.70
CA GLN A 147 14.20 -30.56 -7.07
C GLN A 147 13.02 -30.41 -6.10
N LEU A 148 13.26 -30.46 -4.79
CA LEU A 148 12.23 -30.27 -3.77
C LEU A 148 11.52 -28.93 -3.92
N TRP A 149 12.28 -27.86 -4.15
CA TRP A 149 11.71 -26.53 -4.36
C TRP A 149 10.95 -26.39 -5.68
N ASN A 150 11.40 -27.06 -6.74
CA ASN A 150 10.66 -27.11 -8.01
C ASN A 150 9.35 -27.89 -7.86
N ASP A 151 9.35 -28.99 -7.11
CA ASP A 151 8.15 -29.79 -6.84
C ASP A 151 7.14 -28.99 -6.01
N ALA A 152 7.63 -28.18 -5.05
CA ALA A 152 6.84 -27.21 -4.28
C ALA A 152 6.45 -25.96 -5.08
N ARG A 153 6.86 -25.85 -6.36
CA ARG A 153 6.61 -24.69 -7.24
C ARG A 153 7.11 -23.35 -6.68
N ARG A 154 8.20 -23.38 -5.91
CA ARG A 154 8.83 -22.20 -5.34
C ARG A 154 9.48 -21.35 -6.43
N PRO A 155 9.18 -20.04 -6.53
CA PRO A 155 9.78 -19.18 -7.55
C PRO A 155 11.30 -19.08 -7.38
N ALA A 156 12.04 -19.34 -8.45
CA ALA A 156 13.49 -19.16 -8.47
C ALA A 156 13.88 -17.70 -8.72
N PRO A 157 15.02 -17.23 -8.19
CA PRO A 157 15.51 -15.88 -8.47
C PRO A 157 15.76 -15.70 -9.97
N GLY A 158 15.31 -14.55 -10.50
CA GLY A 158 15.37 -14.26 -11.94
C GLY A 158 14.43 -15.11 -12.81
N GLY A 159 13.52 -15.88 -12.21
CA GLY A 159 12.57 -16.75 -12.91
C GLY A 159 13.13 -18.12 -13.33
N GLY A 160 12.27 -18.92 -13.94
CA GLY A 160 12.55 -20.30 -14.34
C GLY A 160 12.59 -21.27 -13.15
N LEU A 161 13.26 -22.41 -13.33
CA LEU A 161 13.39 -23.44 -12.30
C LEU A 161 14.61 -23.20 -11.40
N TRP A 162 14.55 -23.78 -10.21
CA TRP A 162 15.71 -23.96 -9.35
C TRP A 162 16.68 -24.95 -9.97
N THR A 163 17.97 -24.62 -9.85
CA THR A 163 19.08 -25.47 -10.25
C THR A 163 20.08 -25.53 -9.11
N ALA A 164 20.92 -26.57 -9.05
CA ALA A 164 21.98 -26.66 -8.05
C ALA A 164 22.88 -25.41 -8.02
N GLN A 165 23.15 -24.80 -9.19
CA GLN A 165 23.91 -23.56 -9.27
C GLN A 165 23.22 -22.39 -8.55
N LYS A 166 21.89 -22.25 -8.68
CA LYS A 166 21.11 -21.22 -7.97
C LYS A 166 21.10 -21.46 -6.46
N VAL A 167 21.01 -22.72 -6.04
CA VAL A 167 21.07 -23.10 -4.61
C VAL A 167 22.46 -22.81 -4.04
N HIS A 168 23.54 -23.16 -4.75
CA HIS A 168 24.90 -22.83 -4.35
C HIS A 168 25.12 -21.32 -4.22
N ALA A 169 24.71 -20.55 -5.22
CA ALA A 169 24.82 -19.09 -5.19
C ALA A 169 24.05 -18.47 -4.02
N LEU A 170 22.93 -19.09 -3.61
CA LEU A 170 22.17 -18.67 -2.44
C LEU A 170 22.94 -18.91 -1.14
N LEU A 171 23.50 -20.11 -0.97
CA LEU A 171 24.31 -20.48 0.20
C LEU A 171 25.57 -19.60 0.34
N GLU A 172 26.26 -19.31 -0.77
CA GLU A 172 27.43 -18.42 -0.78
C GLU A 172 27.09 -17.00 -0.34
N LYS A 173 25.95 -16.45 -0.81
CA LYS A 173 25.48 -15.13 -0.38
C LYS A 173 25.18 -15.07 1.11
N GLN A 174 24.60 -16.13 1.67
CA GLN A 174 24.31 -16.20 3.10
C GLN A 174 25.59 -16.27 3.94
N ALA A 175 26.57 -17.08 3.54
CA ALA A 175 27.88 -17.13 4.21
C ALA A 175 28.60 -15.77 4.19
N SER A 176 28.50 -15.04 3.07
CA SER A 176 29.08 -13.70 2.91
C SER A 176 28.39 -12.66 3.79
N ALA A 177 27.08 -12.79 4.01
CA ALA A 177 26.30 -11.90 4.86
C ALA A 177 26.55 -12.11 6.36
N ALA A 178 26.95 -13.32 6.78
CA ALA A 178 27.26 -13.63 8.18
C ALA A 178 28.66 -13.18 8.64
N THR A 179 29.51 -12.72 7.71
CA THR A 179 30.92 -12.36 7.99
C THR A 179 31.14 -10.83 8.09
N ASN A 180 30.12 -10.02 7.81
CA ASN A 180 30.13 -8.55 7.92
C ASN A 180 29.26 -8.08 9.09
#